data_AF-A0AA43L266-F1
#
_entry.id   AF-A0AA43L266-F1
#
_cell.length_a   1.000
_cell.length_b   1.000
_cell.length_c   1.000
_cell.angle_alpha   90.00
_cell.angle_beta   90.00
_cell.angle_gamma   90.00
#
_symmetry.space_group_name_H-M   'P 1'
#
loop_
_entity.id
_entity.type
_entity.pdbx_description
1 polymer ?
#
loop_
_entity_poly.entity_id
_entity_poly.type
_entity_poly.pdbx_seq_one_letter_code
_entity_poly.pdbx_strand_id
1 'polypeptide(L)' 'MDLYIVNEVNFEERKVTLKNVSSDDLREMVVDESDLDKLNFLATSVASDEILIIQVSEGRLVI' A
#
# COMPACT_ATOMS: atom_id res chain seq x y z
N MET A 1 -9.89 11.80 -4.21
CA MET A 1 -8.58 11.17 -4.07
C MET A 1 -8.42 10.88 -2.60
N ASP A 2 -8.32 9.60 -2.25
CA ASP A 2 -8.18 9.17 -0.87
C ASP A 2 -6.73 8.77 -0.64
N LEU A 3 -6.20 9.24 0.48
CA LEU A 3 -4.83 8.99 0.87
C LEU A 3 -4.83 7.77 1.80
N TYR A 4 -3.92 6.83 1.54
CA TYR A 4 -3.78 5.63 2.34
C TYR A 4 -2.32 5.43 2.73
N ILE A 5 -2.13 4.82 3.89
CA ILE A 5 -0.84 4.31 4.33
C ILE A 5 -0.85 2.78 4.17
N VAL A 6 0.27 2.23 3.71
CA VAL A 6 0.45 0.76 3.72
C VAL A 6 0.52 0.33 5.18
N ASN A 7 -0.42 -0.50 5.61
CA ASN A 7 -0.44 -1.06 6.96
C ASN A 7 0.19 -2.44 7.02
N GLU A 8 -0.13 -3.30 6.05
CA GLU A 8 0.44 -4.65 5.93
C GLU A 8 0.52 -5.06 4.47
N VAL A 9 1.56 -5.83 4.11
CA VAL A 9 1.70 -6.42 2.77
C VAL A 9 1.89 -7.93 2.93
N ASN A 10 0.97 -8.69 2.33
CA ASN A 10 1.07 -10.13 2.20
C ASN A 10 1.51 -10.48 0.78
N PHE A 11 2.79 -10.82 0.64
CA PHE A 11 3.39 -11.13 -0.66
C PHE A 11 2.94 -12.49 -1.21
N GLU A 12 2.62 -13.45 -0.35
CA GLU A 12 2.17 -14.79 -0.76
C GLU A 12 0.78 -14.74 -1.38
N GLU A 13 -0.11 -13.93 -0.80
CA GLU A 13 -1.48 -13.75 -1.28
C GLU A 13 -1.65 -12.57 -2.24
N ARG A 14 -0.58 -11.82 -2.51
CA ARG A 14 -0.59 -10.57 -3.30
C ARG A 14 -1.65 -9.58 -2.79
N LYS A 15 -1.69 -9.41 -1.48
CA LYS A 15 -2.64 -8.54 -0.80
C LYS A 15 -1.93 -7.43 -0.05
N VAL A 16 -2.53 -6.25 -0.06
CA VAL A 16 -2.07 -5.10 0.70
C VAL A 16 -3.23 -4.59 1.53
N THR A 17 -3.00 -4.44 2.83
CA THR A 17 -3.92 -3.77 3.74
C THR A 17 -3.52 -2.31 3.84
N LEU A 18 -4.47 -1.45 3.55
CA LEU A 18 -4.34 0.00 3.53
C LEU A 18 -5.12 0.59 4.69
N LYS A 19 -4.53 1.55 5.39
CA LYS A 19 -5.26 2.36 6.37
C LYS A 19 -5.48 3.74 5.80
N ASN A 20 -6.73 4.22 5.82
CA ASN A 20 -7.02 5.58 5.39
C ASN A 20 -6.32 6.56 6.38
N VAL A 21 -5.71 7.63 5.87
CA VAL A 21 -5.03 8.59 6.77
C VAL A 21 -6.01 9.56 7.44
N SER A 22 -7.20 9.70 6.87
CA SER A 22 -8.28 10.58 7.35
C SER A 22 -9.34 9.84 8.18
N SER A 23 -9.35 8.50 8.18
CA SER A 23 -10.26 7.68 8.97
C SER A 23 -9.59 6.38 9.43
N ASP A 24 -10.05 5.74 10.50
CA ASP A 24 -9.55 4.43 10.94
C ASP A 24 -10.03 3.26 10.03
N ASP A 25 -10.50 3.55 8.82
CA ASP A 25 -10.92 2.55 7.85
C ASP A 25 -9.72 1.78 7.31
N LEU A 26 -9.82 0.46 7.39
CA LEU A 26 -8.92 -0.47 6.74
C LEU A 26 -9.52 -0.97 5.43
N ARG A 27 -8.69 -1.06 4.39
CA ARG A 27 -9.09 -1.55 3.08
C ARG A 27 -8.07 -2.56 2.57
N GLU A 28 -8.54 -3.75 2.23
CA GLU A 28 -7.73 -4.76 1.56
C GLU A 28 -7.79 -4.55 0.05
N MET A 29 -6.65 -4.65 -0.61
CA MET A 29 -6.52 -4.61 -2.06
C MET A 29 -5.67 -5.77 -2.56
N VAL A 30 -6.14 -6.43 -3.61
CA VAL A 30 -5.34 -7.36 -4.39
C VAL A 30 -4.50 -6.55 -5.37
N VAL A 31 -3.22 -6.85 -5.42
CA VAL A 31 -2.23 -6.19 -6.28
C VAL A 31 -1.69 -7.14 -7.32
N ASP A 32 -1.41 -6.58 -8.49
CA ASP A 32 -0.64 -7.28 -9.51
C ASP A 32 0.81 -7.46 -9.07
N GLU A 33 1.46 -8.51 -9.57
CA GLU A 33 2.83 -8.88 -9.22
C GLU A 33 3.83 -7.73 -9.45
N SER A 34 3.68 -6.98 -10.55
CA SER A 34 4.54 -5.85 -10.87
C SER A 34 4.42 -4.68 -9.89
N ASP A 35 3.25 -4.48 -9.29
CA ASP A 35 3.06 -3.43 -8.27
C ASP A 35 3.48 -3.93 -6.89
N LEU A 36 3.39 -5.22 -6.63
CA LEU A 36 3.92 -5.87 -5.44
C LEU A 36 5.45 -5.76 -5.36
N ASP A 37 6.16 -5.96 -6.48
CA ASP A 37 7.62 -5.76 -6.55
C ASP A 37 8.02 -4.30 -6.28
N LYS A 38 7.25 -3.34 -6.82
CA LYS A 38 7.47 -1.91 -6.53
C LYS A 38 7.23 -1.61 -5.06
N LEU A 39 6.16 -2.15 -4.47
CA LEU A 39 5.88 -2.00 -3.04
C LEU A 39 7.00 -2.59 -2.19
N ASN A 40 7.54 -3.75 -2.57
CA ASN A 40 8.67 -4.36 -1.86
C ASN A 40 9.92 -3.46 -1.92
N PHE A 41 10.23 -2.95 -3.11
CA PHE A 41 11.35 -2.03 -3.31
C PHE A 41 11.19 -0.76 -2.47
N LEU A 42 10.00 -0.17 -2.48
CA LEU A 42 9.70 1.04 -1.75
C LEU A 42 9.71 0.81 -0.24
N ALA A 43 9.05 -0.25 0.25
CA ALA A 43 9.05 -0.62 1.67
C ALA A 43 10.45 -0.93 2.22
N THR A 44 11.36 -1.42 1.38
CA THR A 44 12.78 -1.62 1.75
C THR A 44 13.58 -0.31 1.66
N SER A 45 13.11 0.67 0.89
CA SER A 45 13.79 1.95 0.68
C SER A 45 13.38 3.04 1.67
N VAL A 46 12.17 2.98 2.24
CA VAL A 46 11.79 3.87 3.35
C VAL A 46 12.52 3.45 4.62
N ALA A 47 13.12 4.42 5.31
CA ALA A 47 13.68 4.19 6.63
C ALA A 47 12.58 3.74 7.60
N SER A 48 12.95 3.04 8.68
CA SER A 48 11.99 2.46 9.63
C SER A 48 11.01 3.44 10.28
N ASP A 49 11.28 4.75 10.19
CA ASP A 49 10.44 5.84 10.70
C ASP A 49 9.61 6.55 9.60
N GLU A 50 9.73 6.11 8.35
CA GLU A 50 9.03 6.71 7.21
C GLU A 50 7.77 5.89 6.87
N ILE A 51 6.65 6.60 6.71
CA ILE A 51 5.37 6.00 6.36
C ILE A 51 5.23 5.97 4.84
N LEU A 52 5.02 4.79 4.27
CA LEU A 52 4.72 4.67 2.85
C LEU A 52 3.28 5.13 2.60
N ILE A 53 3.15 6.36 2.09
CA ILE A 53 1.88 6.92 1.66
C ILE A 53 1.68 6.58 0.18
N ILE A 54 0.52 6.03 -0.14
CA ILE A 54 0.15 5.59 -1.48
C ILE A 54 -1.20 6.16 -1.85
N GLN A 55 -1.32 6.56 -3.11
CA GLN A 55 -2.55 7.09 -3.64
C GLN A 55 -3.30 5.97 -4.35
N VAL A 56 -4.56 5.76 -3.99
CA VAL A 56 -5.42 4.80 -4.68
C VAL A 56 -6.37 5.57 -5.58
N SER A 57 -6.35 5.27 -6.88
CA SER A 57 -7.27 5.83 -7.87
C SER A 57 -8.03 4.71 -8.55
N GLU A 58 -9.36 4.77 -8.56
CA GLU A 58 -10.23 3.78 -9.22
C GLU A 58 -9.96 2.31 -8.82
N GLY A 59 -9.53 2.08 -7.58
CA GLY A 59 -9.21 0.74 -7.08
C GLY A 59 -7.87 0.19 -7.57
N ARG A 60 -7.01 1.02 -8.15
CA ARG A 60 -5.62 0.69 -8.48
C ARG A 60 -4.66 1.49 -7.63
N LEU A 61 -3.55 0.85 -7.27
CA LEU A 61 -2.44 1.52 -6.62
C LEU A 61 -1.72 2.40 -7.64
N VAL A 62 -1.50 3.64 -7.25
CA VAL A 62 -0.65 4.59 -7.97
C VAL A 62 0.53 4.86 -7.06
N ILE A 63 1.69 4.35 -7.47
CA ILE A 63 2.96 4.41 -6.73
C ILE A 63 4.02 5.05 -7.61
#